data_AF-A0A814EE44-F1
#
_entry.id   AF-A0A814EE44-F1
#
_cell.length_a   1.000
_cell.length_b   1.000
_cell.length_c   1.000
_cell.angle_alpha   90.00
_cell.angle_beta   90.00
_cell.angle_gamma   90.00
#
_symmetry.space_group_name_H-M   'P 1'
#
loop_
_entity.id
_entity.type
_entity.pdbx_description
1 polymer ?
#
loop_
_entity_poly.entity_id
_entity_poly.type
_entity_poly.pdbx_seq_one_letter_code
_entity_poly.pdbx_strand_id
1 'polypeptide(L)'
;MFDYKSAKEWPFFKVDFTYYPNENQQMNFLASYIDALISSNDKYIYSIHEMTNDLHCNEINFDRNELIRKIMKEANYFALAAHFFWTLWSIHMAVSTTIKFGYLEYARTRLTAYYLQRNMLTDVNDNELTQIPPQFTEDLLRSPKNPFYKSYIKKTC
;
A
#
# COMPACT_ATOMS: atom_id res chain seq x y z
N MET A 1 -8.48 1.37 -3.41
CA MET A 1 -7.97 0.87 -4.70
C MET A 1 -7.61 2.04 -5.62
N PHE A 2 -6.49 1.91 -6.34
CA PHE A 2 -6.08 2.87 -7.38
C PHE A 2 -6.61 2.42 -8.74
N ASP A 3 -7.22 3.34 -9.47
CA ASP A 3 -7.73 3.13 -10.82
C ASP A 3 -7.05 4.08 -11.81
N TYR A 4 -6.33 3.50 -12.76
CA TYR A 4 -5.61 4.20 -13.82
C TYR A 4 -6.32 4.16 -15.18
N LYS A 5 -7.41 3.37 -15.30
CA LYS A 5 -8.10 3.12 -16.58
C LYS A 5 -9.27 4.07 -16.79
N SER A 6 -10.09 4.30 -15.75
CA SER A 6 -11.28 5.15 -15.87
C SER A 6 -10.97 6.64 -15.82
N ALA A 7 -9.83 7.03 -15.26
CA ALA A 7 -9.40 8.42 -15.14
C ALA A 7 -8.82 8.92 -16.47
N LYS A 8 -9.67 9.52 -17.32
CA LYS A 8 -9.28 10.09 -18.62
C LYS A 8 -8.75 11.52 -18.53
N GLU A 9 -8.89 12.15 -17.37
CA GLU A 9 -8.49 13.53 -17.10
C GLU A 9 -7.46 13.58 -15.97
N TRP A 10 -6.77 14.72 -15.83
CA TRP A 10 -5.82 14.97 -14.75
C TRP A 10 -6.41 14.59 -13.38
N PRO A 11 -5.68 13.93 -12.47
CA PRO A 11 -4.26 13.55 -12.55
C PRO A 11 -3.99 12.21 -13.26
N PHE A 12 -4.95 11.70 -14.04
CA PHE A 12 -4.91 10.41 -14.76
C PHE A 12 -4.88 9.18 -13.84
N PHE A 13 -5.34 9.35 -12.59
CA PHE A 13 -5.71 8.26 -11.70
C PHE A 13 -6.86 8.69 -10.78
N LYS A 14 -7.60 7.70 -10.27
CA LYS A 14 -8.54 7.86 -9.16
C LYS A 14 -8.14 6.93 -8.04
N VAL A 15 -8.46 7.33 -6.82
CA VAL A 15 -8.28 6.49 -5.64
C VAL A 15 -9.59 6.48 -4.87
N ASP A 16 -9.95 5.30 -4.40
CA ASP A 16 -10.99 5.13 -3.40
C ASP A 16 -10.48 4.16 -2.33
N PHE A 17 -10.14 4.68 -1.16
CA PHE A 17 -9.56 3.88 -0.08
C PHE A 17 -10.54 2.85 0.49
N THR A 18 -11.86 3.01 0.29
CA THR A 18 -12.87 2.08 0.79
C THR A 18 -12.86 0.72 0.07
N TYR A 19 -12.32 0.67 -1.15
CA TYR A 19 -12.11 -0.57 -1.90
C TYR A 19 -10.83 -1.33 -1.49
N TYR A 20 -10.19 -0.98 -0.38
CA TYR A 20 -9.14 -1.84 0.18
C TYR A 20 -9.78 -3.18 0.61
N PRO A 21 -9.16 -4.35 0.33
CA PRO A 21 -9.77 -5.62 0.65
C PRO A 21 -10.01 -5.74 2.15
N ASN A 22 -11.25 -6.02 2.55
CA ASN A 22 -11.57 -6.28 3.95
C ASN A 22 -10.97 -7.63 4.41
N GLU A 23 -11.03 -7.90 5.71
CA GLU A 23 -10.45 -9.11 6.32
C GLU A 23 -10.91 -10.40 5.61
N ASN A 24 -12.21 -10.57 5.38
CA ASN A 24 -12.74 -11.75 4.69
C ASN A 24 -12.20 -11.88 3.26
N GLN A 25 -12.09 -10.77 2.52
CA GLN A 25 -11.53 -10.78 1.17
C GLN A 25 -10.04 -11.15 1.17
N GLN A 26 -9.26 -10.62 2.12
CA GLN A 26 -7.86 -10.97 2.29
C GLN A 26 -7.69 -12.45 2.67
N MET A 27 -8.47 -12.94 3.63
CA MET A 27 -8.46 -14.34 4.06
C MET A 27 -8.82 -15.28 2.91
N ASN A 28 -9.85 -14.96 2.12
CA ASN A 28 -10.26 -15.78 0.98
C ASN A 28 -9.17 -15.85 -0.10
N PHE A 29 -8.51 -14.72 -0.39
CA PHE A 29 -7.38 -14.69 -1.31
C PHE A 29 -6.22 -15.54 -0.81
N LEU A 30 -5.82 -15.38 0.46
CA LEU A 30 -4.72 -16.11 1.07
C LEU A 30 -5.00 -17.61 1.19
N ALA A 31 -6.22 -17.99 1.52
CA ALA A 31 -6.69 -19.36 1.51
C ALA A 31 -6.46 -20.00 0.12
N SER A 32 -6.95 -19.35 -0.93
CA SER A 32 -6.81 -19.83 -2.31
C SER A 32 -5.34 -19.88 -2.75
N TYR A 33 -4.55 -18.88 -2.34
CA TYR A 33 -3.11 -18.81 -2.62
C TYR A 33 -2.33 -19.96 -1.97
N ILE A 34 -2.59 -20.26 -0.70
CA ILE A 34 -1.95 -21.35 0.04
C ILE A 34 -2.33 -22.70 -0.59
N ASP A 35 -3.60 -22.92 -0.91
CA ASP A 35 -4.06 -24.17 -1.54
C ASP A 35 -3.39 -24.37 -2.91
N ALA A 36 -3.28 -23.31 -3.71
CA ALA A 36 -2.59 -23.35 -5.00
C ALA A 36 -1.09 -23.61 -4.84
N LEU A 37 -0.43 -22.99 -3.85
CA LEU A 37 0.98 -23.22 -3.56
C LEU A 37 1.25 -24.67 -3.17
N ILE A 38 0.49 -25.21 -2.20
CA ILE A 38 0.64 -26.59 -1.74
C ILE A 38 0.39 -27.56 -2.89
N SER A 39 -0.67 -27.35 -3.67
CA SER A 39 -0.99 -28.20 -4.83
C SER A 39 0.08 -28.17 -5.93
N SER A 40 0.90 -27.11 -5.97
CA SER A 40 1.92 -26.94 -7.01
C SER A 40 3.23 -27.68 -6.71
N ASN A 41 3.58 -27.84 -5.43
CA ASN A 41 4.83 -28.49 -5.01
C ASN A 41 4.80 -28.84 -3.52
N ASP A 42 4.91 -30.14 -3.21
CA ASP A 42 4.96 -30.65 -1.85
C ASP A 42 6.12 -30.06 -1.02
N LYS A 43 7.16 -29.51 -1.66
CA LYS A 43 8.24 -28.77 -0.97
C LYS A 43 7.70 -27.62 -0.12
N TYR A 44 6.63 -26.96 -0.55
CA TYR A 44 6.07 -25.81 0.16
C TYR A 44 5.39 -26.21 1.48
N ILE A 45 4.95 -27.47 1.60
CA ILE A 45 4.45 -28.01 2.86
C ILE A 45 5.55 -27.92 3.92
N TYR A 46 6.77 -28.35 3.58
CA TYR A 46 7.91 -28.30 4.51
C TYR A 46 8.31 -26.88 4.91
N SER A 47 8.30 -25.92 3.98
CA SER A 47 8.59 -24.51 4.34
C SER A 47 7.51 -23.89 5.23
N ILE A 48 6.25 -24.28 5.04
CA ILE A 48 5.16 -23.83 5.91
C ILE A 48 5.35 -24.41 7.32
N HIS A 49 5.76 -25.69 7.45
CA HIS A 49 6.09 -26.30 8.74
C HIS A 49 7.21 -25.56 9.49
N GLU A 50 8.24 -25.11 8.78
CA GLU A 50 9.34 -24.35 9.39
C GLU A 50 8.85 -22.98 9.91
N MET A 51 7.97 -22.30 9.17
CA MET A 51 7.38 -21.03 9.59
C MET A 51 6.45 -21.15 10.80
N THR A 52 5.88 -22.32 11.06
CA THR A 52 4.84 -22.51 12.09
C THR A 52 5.35 -23.08 13.39
N ASN A 53 6.64 -23.47 13.48
CA ASN A 53 7.26 -24.13 14.65
C ASN A 53 6.55 -25.43 15.10
N ASP A 54 5.66 -26.00 14.29
CA ASP A 54 4.99 -27.28 14.57
C ASP A 54 5.78 -28.43 13.93
N LEU A 55 6.76 -28.93 14.68
CA LEU A 55 7.64 -30.02 14.28
C LEU A 55 7.13 -31.42 14.72
N HIS A 56 5.83 -31.60 15.03
CA HIS A 56 5.34 -32.92 15.37
C HIS A 56 4.81 -33.70 14.15
N CYS A 57 5.58 -34.73 13.83
CA CYS A 57 5.39 -35.74 12.80
C CYS A 57 3.97 -36.34 12.65
N ASN A 58 3.60 -36.53 11.38
CA ASN A 58 2.63 -37.49 10.82
C ASN A 58 1.13 -37.16 10.79
N GLU A 59 0.66 -36.07 11.40
CA GLU A 59 -0.67 -35.53 11.11
C GLU A 59 -0.59 -34.01 10.98
N ILE A 60 -1.16 -33.46 9.90
CA ILE A 60 -1.30 -32.02 9.69
C ILE A 60 -2.33 -31.52 10.71
N ASN A 61 -1.90 -31.25 11.94
CA ASN A 61 -2.75 -30.59 12.94
C ASN A 61 -2.39 -29.11 13.07
N PHE A 62 -2.15 -28.48 11.92
CA PHE A 62 -1.83 -27.08 11.83
C PHE A 62 -3.12 -26.27 11.64
N ASP A 63 -3.36 -25.24 12.46
CA ASP A 63 -4.48 -24.33 12.23
C ASP A 63 -4.21 -23.47 10.99
N ARG A 64 -4.75 -23.93 9.85
CA ARG A 64 -4.74 -23.21 8.58
C ARG A 64 -5.18 -21.75 8.72
N ASN A 65 -6.14 -21.47 9.61
CA ASN A 65 -6.62 -20.10 9.83
C ASN A 65 -5.58 -19.25 10.58
N GLU A 66 -4.78 -19.86 11.46
CA GLU A 66 -3.66 -19.18 12.09
C GLU A 66 -2.57 -18.80 11.06
N LEU A 67 -2.25 -19.66 10.10
CA LEU A 67 -1.34 -19.30 8.99
C LEU A 67 -1.81 -18.07 8.25
N ILE A 68 -3.08 -18.14 7.84
CA ILE A 68 -3.70 -17.12 7.01
C ILE A 68 -3.64 -15.80 7.76
N ARG A 69 -3.93 -15.80 9.07
CA ARG A 69 -3.80 -14.61 9.91
C ARG A 69 -2.37 -14.10 10.02
N LYS A 70 -1.37 -14.97 10.18
CA LYS A 70 0.06 -14.58 10.23
C LYS A 70 0.49 -13.93 8.91
N ILE A 71 0.24 -14.58 7.78
CA ILE A 71 0.59 -14.07 6.45
C ILE A 71 -0.19 -12.78 6.13
N MET A 72 -1.48 -12.71 6.50
CA MET A 72 -2.29 -11.50 6.35
C MET A 72 -1.69 -10.33 7.13
N LYS A 73 -1.27 -10.55 8.37
CA LYS A 73 -0.60 -9.52 9.18
C LYS A 73 0.67 -9.04 8.49
N GLU A 74 1.55 -9.95 8.09
CA GLU A 74 2.80 -9.61 7.39
C GLU A 74 2.53 -8.84 6.09
N ALA A 75 1.60 -9.29 5.26
CA ALA A 75 1.24 -8.63 4.00
C ALA A 75 0.73 -7.20 4.24
N ASN A 76 -0.06 -6.98 5.29
CA ASN A 76 -0.52 -5.64 5.66
C ASN A 76 0.62 -4.73 6.14
N TYR A 77 1.61 -5.25 6.87
CA TYR A 77 2.83 -4.49 7.20
C TYR A 77 3.64 -4.16 5.94
N PHE A 78 3.76 -5.09 4.99
CA PHE A 78 4.42 -4.83 3.71
C PHE A 78 3.69 -3.79 2.85
N ALA A 79 2.37 -3.61 3.03
CA ALA A 79 1.63 -2.54 2.37
C ALA A 79 2.17 -1.15 2.75
N LEU A 80 2.67 -0.95 3.97
CA LEU A 80 3.36 0.28 4.37
C LEU A 80 4.60 0.53 3.50
N ALA A 81 5.47 -0.48 3.41
CA ALA A 81 6.68 -0.40 2.58
C ALA A 81 6.32 -0.13 1.11
N ALA A 82 5.26 -0.77 0.59
CA ALA A 82 4.78 -0.53 -0.76
C ALA A 82 4.30 0.92 -0.94
N HIS A 83 3.46 1.47 -0.06
CA HIS A 83 3.01 2.86 -0.15
C HIS A 83 4.17 3.85 -0.13
N PHE A 84 5.16 3.63 0.73
CA PHE A 84 6.34 4.47 0.81
C PHE A 84 7.22 4.35 -0.45
N PHE A 85 7.48 3.14 -0.92
CA PHE A 85 8.22 2.88 -2.16
C PHE A 85 7.60 3.64 -3.35
N TRP A 86 6.29 3.49 -3.53
CA TRP A 86 5.58 4.12 -4.65
C TRP A 86 5.46 5.64 -4.49
N THR A 87 5.56 6.17 -3.27
CA THR A 87 5.71 7.61 -3.03
C THR A 87 7.03 8.11 -3.60
N LEU A 88 8.15 7.48 -3.21
CA LEU A 88 9.48 7.86 -3.68
C LEU A 88 9.65 7.68 -5.19
N TRP A 89 9.19 6.53 -5.71
CA TRP A 89 9.18 6.26 -7.14
C TRP A 89 8.47 7.39 -7.90
N SER A 90 7.31 7.84 -7.40
CA SER A 90 6.55 8.86 -8.10
C SER A 90 7.20 10.24 -8.05
N ILE A 91 7.81 10.61 -6.92
CA ILE A 91 8.59 11.86 -6.83
C ILE A 91 9.73 11.86 -7.85
N HIS A 92 10.47 10.76 -7.95
CA HIS A 92 11.52 10.63 -8.95
C HIS A 92 10.96 10.73 -10.38
N MET A 93 9.87 10.04 -10.66
CA MET A 93 9.25 10.06 -11.98
C MET A 93 8.73 11.43 -12.39
N ALA A 94 8.35 12.29 -11.45
CA ALA A 94 7.86 13.64 -11.74
C ALA A 94 8.84 14.51 -12.54
N VAL A 95 10.14 14.20 -12.47
CA VAL A 95 11.20 14.91 -13.23
C VAL A 95 11.83 14.06 -14.33
N SER A 96 11.68 12.74 -14.28
CA SER A 96 12.42 11.81 -15.14
C SER A 96 11.63 11.35 -16.37
N THR A 97 10.33 11.63 -16.48
CA THR A 97 9.47 11.07 -17.52
C THR A 97 8.71 12.10 -18.35
N THR A 98 8.29 11.70 -19.55
CA THR A 98 7.45 12.48 -20.46
C THR A 98 5.98 12.06 -20.43
N ILE A 99 5.64 10.98 -19.72
CA ILE A 99 4.27 10.48 -19.59
C ILE A 99 3.43 11.54 -18.86
N LYS A 100 2.29 11.92 -19.44
CA LYS A 100 1.34 12.84 -18.79
C LYS A 100 0.60 12.11 -17.67
N PHE A 101 1.09 12.29 -16.45
CA PHE A 101 0.53 11.69 -15.25
C PHE A 101 0.78 12.63 -14.05
N GLY A 102 -0.17 12.71 -13.12
CA GLY A 102 -0.04 13.53 -11.91
C GLY A 102 0.87 12.88 -10.87
N TYR A 103 2.19 12.86 -11.14
CA TYR A 103 3.16 12.18 -10.28
C TYR A 103 3.23 12.78 -8.86
N LEU A 104 3.15 14.11 -8.71
CA LEU A 104 3.19 14.71 -7.38
C LEU A 104 1.89 14.45 -6.60
N GLU A 105 0.75 14.48 -7.29
CA GLU A 105 -0.56 14.10 -6.74
C GLU A 105 -0.58 12.63 -6.32
N TYR A 106 0.02 11.75 -7.13
CA TYR A 106 0.14 10.34 -6.83
C TYR A 106 1.07 10.09 -5.65
N ALA A 107 2.24 10.71 -5.62
CA ALA A 107 3.17 10.65 -4.48
C ALA A 107 2.45 11.05 -3.17
N ARG A 108 1.74 12.18 -3.18
CA ARG A 108 0.95 12.62 -2.02
C ARG A 108 -0.10 11.58 -1.63
N THR A 109 -0.85 11.07 -2.61
CA THR A 109 -1.91 10.08 -2.37
C THR A 109 -1.36 8.78 -1.79
N ARG A 110 -0.20 8.32 -2.27
CA ARG A 110 0.48 7.13 -1.75
C ARG A 110 0.99 7.35 -0.33
N LEU A 111 1.50 8.54 -0.02
CA LEU A 111 1.92 8.87 1.34
C LEU A 111 0.73 8.97 2.29
N THR A 112 -0.41 9.52 1.86
CA THR A 112 -1.65 9.47 2.63
C THR A 112 -2.07 8.02 2.92
N ALA A 113 -2.01 7.15 1.91
CA ALA A 113 -2.33 5.73 2.09
C ALA A 113 -1.39 5.01 3.07
N TYR A 114 -0.10 5.37 3.10
CA TYR A 114 0.84 4.89 4.11
C TYR A 114 0.37 5.21 5.52
N TYR A 115 -0.01 6.46 5.80
CA TYR A 115 -0.47 6.86 7.12
C TYR A 115 -1.80 6.21 7.50
N LEU A 116 -2.75 6.09 6.55
CA LEU A 116 -4.00 5.37 6.78
C LEU A 116 -3.74 3.90 7.16
N GLN A 117 -2.89 3.20 6.41
CA GLN A 117 -2.50 1.82 6.70
C GLN A 117 -1.78 1.70 8.05
N ARG A 118 -0.92 2.66 8.38
CA ARG A 118 -0.18 2.67 9.65
C ARG A 118 -1.16 2.74 10.82
N ASN A 119 -2.12 3.66 10.74
CA ASN A 119 -3.13 3.85 11.78
C ASN A 119 -4.07 2.63 11.90
N MET A 120 -4.35 1.92 10.81
CA MET A 120 -5.10 0.66 10.88
C MET A 120 -4.33 -0.47 11.56
N LEU A 121 -2.99 -0.45 11.53
CA LEU A 121 -2.13 -1.49 12.07
C LEU A 121 -1.65 -1.23 13.50
N THR A 122 -1.66 0.02 13.93
CA THR A 122 -1.24 0.43 15.26
C THR A 122 -2.46 0.99 15.98
N ASP A 123 -2.85 0.42 17.13
CA ASP A 123 -3.86 0.96 18.05
C ASP A 123 -3.40 2.29 18.71
N VAL A 124 -2.86 3.21 17.93
CA VAL A 124 -2.41 4.52 18.39
C VAL A 124 -3.64 5.40 18.46
N ASN A 125 -4.08 5.68 19.69
CA ASN A 125 -5.15 6.63 20.01
C ASN A 125 -5.03 7.91 19.17
N ASP A 126 -6.15 8.36 18.62
CA ASP A 126 -6.33 9.47 17.66
C ASP A 126 -5.72 10.84 18.08
N ASN A 127 -5.16 10.96 19.29
CA ASN A 127 -4.69 12.21 19.88
C ASN A 127 -3.34 12.71 19.34
N GLU A 128 -2.58 11.92 18.56
CA GLU A 128 -1.35 12.39 17.89
C GLU A 128 -1.57 12.80 16.42
N LEU A 129 -2.74 12.51 15.83
CA LEU A 129 -3.03 12.82 14.42
C LEU A 129 -3.40 14.29 14.18
N THR A 130 -3.79 15.03 15.22
CA THR A 130 -4.06 16.48 15.13
C THR A 130 -2.81 17.33 14.93
N GLN A 131 -1.60 16.73 14.92
CA GLN A 131 -0.34 17.44 14.71
C GLN A 131 0.32 17.20 13.35
N ILE A 132 -0.28 16.43 12.44
CA ILE A 132 0.19 16.43 11.05
C ILE A 132 -0.34 17.73 10.42
N PRO A 133 0.50 18.73 10.11
CA PRO A 133 0.00 19.99 9.59
C PRO A 133 -0.72 19.70 8.27
N PRO A 134 -1.95 20.22 8.06
CA PRO A 134 -2.59 20.26 6.74
C PRO A 134 -1.75 20.99 5.67
N GLN A 135 -0.64 21.60 6.08
CA GLN A 135 0.15 22.59 5.34
C GLN A 135 1.49 22.09 4.78
N PHE A 136 1.89 20.82 4.94
CA PHE A 136 3.22 20.40 4.46
C PHE A 136 3.43 20.52 2.93
N THR A 137 2.42 20.92 2.15
CA THR A 137 2.52 20.83 0.67
C THR A 137 2.11 22.07 -0.11
N GLU A 138 1.30 22.99 0.43
CA GLU A 138 0.96 24.20 -0.34
C GLU A 138 2.13 25.19 -0.33
N ASP A 139 2.77 25.43 0.83
CA ASP A 139 3.83 26.45 0.92
C ASP A 139 5.14 26.04 0.22
N LEU A 140 5.45 24.74 0.18
CA LEU A 140 6.62 24.23 -0.55
C LEU A 140 6.40 24.27 -2.07
N LEU A 141 5.19 24.03 -2.57
CA LEU A 141 4.85 24.11 -4.00
C LEU A 141 4.57 25.55 -4.46
N ARG A 142 4.07 26.41 -3.58
CA ARG A 142 3.89 27.87 -3.78
C ARG A 142 5.15 28.68 -3.53
N SER A 143 6.22 28.08 -3.03
CA SER A 143 7.46 28.80 -2.79
C SER A 143 8.01 29.37 -4.10
N PRO A 144 8.30 30.68 -4.19
CA PRO A 144 8.94 31.27 -5.37
C PRO A 144 10.32 30.67 -5.67
N LYS A 145 10.93 30.00 -4.68
CA LYS A 145 12.19 29.28 -4.79
C LYS A 145 12.02 27.83 -5.28
N ASN A 146 10.79 27.33 -5.42
CA ASN A 146 10.53 26.01 -5.97
C ASN A 146 10.66 26.05 -7.51
N PRO A 147 11.55 25.25 -8.11
CA PRO A 147 11.74 25.22 -9.56
C PRO A 147 10.49 24.82 -10.36
N PHE A 148 9.48 24.22 -9.71
CA PHE A 148 8.22 23.79 -10.30
C PHE A 148 7.05 24.77 -10.15
N TYR A 149 7.24 25.90 -9.44
CA TYR A 149 6.21 26.91 -9.16
C TYR A 149 5.48 27.40 -10.43
N LYS A 150 6.23 27.65 -11.51
CA LYS A 150 5.67 28.15 -12.80
C LYS A 150 4.83 27.11 -13.55
N SER A 151 5.06 25.82 -13.33
CA SER A 151 4.29 24.72 -13.93
C SER A 151 2.94 24.54 -13.23
N TYR A 152 2.92 24.72 -11.91
CA TYR A 152 1.74 24.61 -11.06
C TYR A 152 0.71 25.72 -11.33
N ILE A 153 1.16 26.98 -11.42
CA ILE A 153 0.27 28.13 -11.71
C ILE A 153 -0.38 28.02 -13.11
N LYS A 154 0.35 27.53 -14.11
CA LYS A 154 -0.20 27.40 -15.48
C LYS A 154 -1.29 26.33 -15.63
N LYS A 155 -1.50 25.46 -14.63
CA LYS A 155 -2.52 24.40 -14.66
C LYS A 155 -3.76 24.71 -13.83
N THR A 156 -3.77 25.84 -13.13
CA THR A 156 -4.84 26.22 -12.18
C THR A 156 -5.64 27.46 -12.63
N CYS A 157 -5.44 27.93 -13.87
CA CYS A 157 -6.29 28.93 -14.54
C CYS A 157 -6.93 28.33 -15.80
#